data_AF-A0A8T7DD08-F1
#
_entry.id   AF-A0A8T7DD08-F1
#
_cell.length_a   1.000
_cell.length_b   1.000
_cell.length_c   1.000
_cell.angle_alpha   90.00
_cell.angle_beta   90.00
_cell.angle_gamma   90.00
#
_symmetry.space_group_name_H-M   'P 1'
#
loop_
_entity.id
_entity.type
_entity.pdbx_description
1 polymer ?
#
loop_
_entity_poly.entity_id
_entity_poly.type
_entity_poly.pdbx_seq_one_letter_code
_entity_poly.pdbx_strand_id
1 'polypeptide(L)' 'YRWVTEQLMNVADKHAQGRMVSALEGGYELHSLARSVEQHVRTLMGLHG' A
#
# COMPACT_ATOMS: atom_id res chain seq x y z
N TYR A 1 0.33 -2.78 7.18
CA TYR A 1 0.12 -2.55 5.74
C TYR A 1 1.37 -2.66 4.86
N ARG A 2 2.60 -2.51 5.40
CA ARG A 2 3.86 -2.69 4.64
C ARG A 2 3.90 -3.99 3.81
N TRP A 3 3.86 -5.14 4.48
CA TRP A 3 3.99 -6.45 3.85
C TRP A 3 2.99 -6.69 2.70
N VAL A 4 1.71 -6.43 2.93
CA VAL A 4 0.68 -6.65 1.88
C VAL A 4 0.90 -5.72 0.68
N THR A 5 1.35 -4.49 0.92
CA THR A 5 1.67 -3.54 -0.15
C THR A 5 2.85 -4.04 -0.98
N GLU A 6 3.90 -4.53 -0.33
CA GLU A 6 5.06 -5.13 -1.02
C GLU A 6 4.64 -6.35 -1.85
N GLN A 7 3.77 -7.22 -1.33
CA GLN A 7 3.28 -8.36 -2.10
C GLN A 7 2.53 -7.92 -3.36
N LEU A 8 1.68 -6.91 -3.25
CA LEU A 8 0.96 -6.38 -4.41
C LEU A 8 1.90 -5.69 -5.41
N MET A 9 2.90 -4.94 -4.92
CA MET A 9 3.92 -4.32 -5.77
C MET A 9 4.72 -5.37 -6.54
N ASN A 10 5.13 -6.46 -5.89
CA ASN A 10 5.81 -7.57 -6.56
C ASN A 10 4.96 -8.19 -7.69
N VAL A 11 3.65 -8.31 -7.49
CA VAL A 11 2.71 -8.77 -8.52
C VAL A 11 2.65 -7.75 -9.67
N ALA A 12 2.55 -6.45 -9.37
CA ALA A 12 2.53 -5.40 -10.38
C ALA A 12 3.84 -5.31 -11.17
N ASP A 13 4.99 -5.51 -10.53
CA ASP A 13 6.29 -5.56 -11.20
C ASP A 13 6.35 -6.74 -12.19
N LYS A 14 5.88 -7.91 -11.77
CA LYS A 14 5.90 -9.12 -12.59
C LYS A 14 4.91 -9.08 -13.76
N HIS A 15 3.75 -8.45 -13.58
CA HIS A 15 2.62 -8.59 -14.52
C HIS A 15 2.10 -7.28 -15.13
N ALA A 16 2.46 -6.13 -14.56
CA ALA A 16 1.92 -4.82 -14.95
C ALA A 16 2.99 -3.75 -15.15
N GLN A 17 4.27 -4.13 -15.28
CA GLN A 17 5.40 -3.21 -15.44
C GLN A 17 5.45 -2.16 -14.33
N GLY A 18 5.20 -2.60 -13.09
CA GLY A 18 5.17 -1.75 -11.89
C GLY A 18 3.97 -0.81 -11.79
N ARG A 19 2.99 -0.88 -12.70
CA ARG A 19 1.79 -0.04 -12.63
C ARG A 19 0.79 -0.59 -11.62
N MET A 20 0.43 0.24 -10.65
CA MET A 20 -0.60 -0.03 -9.66
C MET A 20 -1.40 1.24 -9.38
N VAL A 21 -2.70 1.08 -9.15
CA VAL A 21 -3.56 2.11 -8.59
C VAL A 21 -4.16 1.56 -7.30
N SER A 22 -4.07 2.34 -6.22
CA SER A 22 -4.69 2.02 -4.94
C SER A 22 -5.80 3.03 -4.65
N ALA A 23 -6.94 2.54 -4.17
CA ALA A 23 -8.11 3.35 -3.84
C ALA A 23 -8.57 3.01 -2.42
N LEU A 24 -8.80 4.05 -1.60
CA LEU A 24 -9.33 3.90 -0.25
C LEU A 24 -10.86 3.72 -0.32
N GLU A 25 -11.35 2.57 0.13
CA GLU A 25 -12.80 2.31 0.15
C GLU A 25 -13.45 2.71 1.48
N GLY A 26 -12.88 2.27 2.61
CA GLY A 26 -13.47 2.52 3.92
C GLY A 26 -12.55 2.18 5.08
N GLY A 27 -13.13 2.27 6.29
CA GLY A 27 -12.44 2.03 7.54
C GLY A 27 -13.16 2.79 8.65
N TYR A 28 -13.70 2.06 9.61
CA TYR A 28 -14.55 2.64 10.67
C TYR A 28 -13.76 2.94 11.96
N GLU A 29 -12.54 2.42 12.05
CA GLU A 29 -11.63 2.66 13.17
C GLU A 29 -10.53 3.64 12.71
N LEU A 30 -10.71 4.93 13.00
CA LEU A 30 -9.94 6.01 12.38
C LEU A 30 -8.45 5.97 12.72
N HIS A 31 -8.08 5.58 13.94
CA HIS A 31 -6.68 5.51 14.34
C HIS A 31 -5.95 4.38 13.62
N SER A 32 -6.58 3.21 13.54
CA SER A 32 -6.03 2.07 12.83
C SER A 32 -5.98 2.32 11.32
N LEU A 33 -6.99 3.01 10.78
CA LEU A 33 -7.04 3.43 9.38
C LEU A 33 -5.88 4.39 9.05
N ALA A 34 -5.68 5.43 9.87
CA ALA A 34 -4.63 6.42 9.63
C ALA A 34 -3.23 5.78 9.59
N ARG A 35 -2.89 4.93 10.57
CA ARG A 35 -1.60 4.21 10.58
C ARG A 35 -1.44 3.27 9.39
N SER A 36 -2.55 2.64 8.98
CA SER A 36 -2.58 1.71 7.86
C SER A 36 -2.34 2.39 6.52
N VAL A 37 -3.02 3.50 6.29
CA VAL A 37 -2.88 4.33 5.08
C VAL A 37 -1.50 4.95 5.01
N GLU A 38 -0.99 5.52 6.12
CA GLU A 38 0.37 6.07 6.17
C GLU A 38 1.39 5.02 5.75
N GLN A 39 1.35 3.84 6.36
CA GLN A 39 2.29 2.78 6.03
C GLN A 39 2.16 2.30 4.58
N HIS A 40 0.92 2.20 4.06
CA HIS A 40 0.68 1.82 2.66
C HIS A 40 1.31 2.82 1.69
N VAL A 41 1.06 4.13 1.89
CA VAL A 41 1.61 5.20 1.03
C VAL A 41 3.13 5.28 1.12
N ARG A 42 3.70 5.21 2.34
CA ARG A 42 5.16 5.14 2.52
C ARG A 42 5.77 3.98 1.76
N THR A 43 5.11 2.82 1.79
CA THR A 43 5.57 1.64 1.04
C THR A 43 5.53 1.87 -0.47
N LEU A 44 4.42 2.39 -1.00
CA LEU A 44 4.31 2.74 -2.43
C LEU A 44 5.36 3.75 -2.90
N MET A 45 5.74 4.69 -2.04
CA MET A 45 6.77 5.70 -2.35
C MET A 45 8.21 5.21 -2.15
N GLY A 46 8.42 3.98 -1.71
CA GLY A 46 9.76 3.49 -1.35
C GLY A 46 10.35 4.15 -0.09
N LEU A 47 9.53 4.80 0.73
CA LEU A 47 9.91 5.52 1.94
C LEU A 47 9.72 4.69 3.22
N HIS A 48 9.95 3.38 3.12
CA HIS A 48 9.74 2.42 4.20
C HIS A 48 11.07 1.69 4.50
N GLY A 49 11.64 1.98 5.68
CA GLY A 49 12.69 1.20 6.32
C GLY A 49 12.04 0.25 7.31
#